data_AF-A0A821XRS3-F1
#
_entry.id   AF-A0A821XRS3-F1
#
_cell.length_a   1.000
_cell.length_b   1.000
_cell.length_c   1.000
_cell.angle_alpha   90.00
_cell.angle_beta   90.00
_cell.angle_gamma   90.00
#
_symmetry.space_group_name_H-M   'P 1'
#
loop_
_entity.id
_entity.type
_entity.pdbx_description
1 polymer ?
#
loop_
_entity_poly.entity_id
_entity_poly.type
_entity_poly.pdbx_seq_one_letter_code
_entity_poly.pdbx_strand_id
1 'polypeptide(L)'
;MASATSPGGGYRKGDGAQEENLFRRSDYFRSLDIDLDSIQDEIPGRFYCSNDGKIRSLVDLTAMYPIDEYGAIYTSGLTFFRNSEDKGYEYMEKPLEGVHALAVAAYRNPKLDGNLLSPKYAVGMRKKIENLLSIAHYHKHDCLILSALGCGAFRNPPDHVAKLFRSVIE
;
A
#
# COMPACT_ATOMS: atom_id res chain seq x y z
N MET A 1 -2.95 1.86 -1.59
CA MET A 1 -2.32 3.15 -1.25
C MET A 1 -2.10 3.17 0.24
N ALA A 2 -0.90 3.53 0.70
CA ALA A 2 -0.58 3.61 2.12
C ALA A 2 -0.23 5.04 2.54
N SER A 3 -0.45 5.33 3.82
CA SER A 3 0.15 6.46 4.51
C SER A 3 1.68 6.32 4.48
N ALA A 4 2.39 7.44 4.37
CA ALA A 4 3.85 7.42 4.44
C ALA A 4 4.36 7.22 5.88
N THR A 5 3.56 7.55 6.88
CA THR A 5 4.04 7.76 8.26
C THR A 5 3.34 6.91 9.30
N SER A 6 2.17 6.34 8.97
CA SER A 6 1.32 5.70 9.97
C SER A 6 0.67 4.46 9.38
N PRO A 7 0.96 3.25 9.88
CA PRO A 7 0.37 2.04 9.35
C PRO A 7 -1.16 2.08 9.47
N GLY A 8 -1.85 1.84 8.36
CA GLY A 8 -3.31 1.84 8.36
C GLY A 8 -3.93 3.22 8.36
N GLY A 9 -3.13 4.27 8.16
CA GLY A 9 -3.60 5.65 8.16
C GLY A 9 -4.35 6.00 9.46
N GLY A 10 -5.61 6.39 9.34
CA GLY A 10 -6.47 6.74 10.46
C GLY A 10 -7.43 5.65 10.91
N TYR A 11 -7.19 4.37 10.60
CA TYR A 11 -8.23 3.33 10.71
C TYR A 11 -8.81 3.18 12.13
N ARG A 12 -7.98 3.38 13.17
CA ARG A 12 -8.36 3.35 14.58
C ARG A 12 -9.25 4.52 15.00
N LYS A 13 -9.17 5.64 14.28
CA LYS A 13 -9.95 6.87 14.55
C LYS A 13 -11.29 6.89 13.82
N GLY A 14 -11.53 5.92 12.93
CA GLY A 14 -12.72 5.86 12.09
C GLY A 14 -12.58 6.63 10.77
N ASP A 15 -11.36 7.01 10.36
CA ASP A 15 -11.16 7.67 9.08
C ASP A 15 -11.56 6.74 7.92
N GLY A 16 -12.11 7.33 6.85
CA GLY A 16 -12.63 6.62 5.68
C GLY A 16 -11.76 6.81 4.44
N ALA A 17 -10.89 5.84 4.17
CA ALA A 17 -10.15 5.75 2.92
C ALA A 17 -9.80 4.29 2.58
N GLN A 18 -9.13 4.07 1.44
CA GLN A 18 -8.80 2.73 0.96
C GLN A 18 -7.97 1.94 1.98
N GLU A 19 -6.91 2.54 2.53
CA GLU A 19 -6.01 1.88 3.48
C GLU A 19 -6.76 1.47 4.74
N GLU A 20 -7.54 2.38 5.30
CA GLU A 20 -8.34 2.17 6.50
C GLU A 20 -9.37 1.06 6.31
N ASN A 21 -10.00 0.99 5.13
CA ASN A 21 -10.93 -0.07 4.79
C ASN A 21 -10.25 -1.43 4.71
N LEU A 22 -9.05 -1.52 4.11
CA LEU A 22 -8.27 -2.75 4.06
C LEU A 22 -7.90 -3.23 5.47
N PHE A 23 -7.40 -2.32 6.32
CA PHE A 23 -7.03 -2.64 7.70
C PHE A 23 -8.23 -3.10 8.54
N ARG A 24 -9.38 -2.45 8.40
CA ARG A 24 -10.60 -2.85 9.13
C ARG A 24 -11.17 -4.19 8.68
N ARG A 25 -10.82 -4.67 7.48
CA ARG A 25 -11.40 -5.88 6.88
C ARG A 25 -10.53 -7.12 6.92
N SER A 26 -9.29 -6.98 7.37
CA SER A 26 -8.29 -8.02 7.31
C SER A 26 -7.43 -8.06 8.56
N ASP A 27 -6.53 -9.02 8.59
CA ASP A 27 -5.44 -9.13 9.57
C ASP A 27 -4.23 -8.26 9.19
N TYR A 28 -4.35 -7.36 8.22
CA TYR A 28 -3.22 -6.56 7.73
C TYR A 28 -2.56 -5.70 8.82
N PHE A 29 -3.33 -5.26 9.82
CA PHE A 29 -2.80 -4.55 10.98
C PHE A 29 -1.74 -5.37 11.74
N ARG A 30 -1.85 -6.70 11.78
CA ARG A 30 -0.85 -7.60 12.41
C ARG A 30 0.52 -7.51 11.72
N SER A 31 0.51 -7.18 10.42
CA SER A 31 1.75 -7.04 9.65
C SER A 31 2.41 -5.68 9.79
N LEU A 32 1.62 -4.61 9.86
CA LEU A 32 2.10 -3.23 9.70
C LEU A 32 1.99 -2.37 10.97
N ASP A 33 1.03 -2.67 11.85
CA ASP A 33 0.76 -1.91 13.07
C ASP A 33 1.27 -2.67 14.31
N ILE A 34 2.60 -2.63 14.46
CA ILE A 34 3.38 -3.44 15.43
C ILE A 34 3.00 -3.13 16.88
N ASP A 35 2.52 -1.93 17.15
CA ASP A 35 2.12 -1.50 18.50
C ASP A 35 0.89 -2.26 19.02
N LEU A 36 0.13 -2.95 18.16
CA LEU A 36 -1.03 -3.77 18.56
C LEU A 36 -0.72 -5.24 18.76
N ASP A 37 0.29 -5.78 18.09
CA ASP A 37 0.54 -7.22 18.08
C ASP A 37 1.80 -7.53 18.91
N SER A 38 1.59 -7.73 20.21
CA SER A 38 2.61 -8.28 21.11
C SER A 38 2.85 -9.78 20.88
N ILE A 39 2.16 -10.40 19.91
CA ILE A 39 2.20 -11.83 19.61
C ILE A 39 3.24 -12.07 18.51
N GLN A 40 4.35 -12.69 18.90
CA GLN A 40 5.52 -13.05 18.07
C GLN A 40 5.35 -14.36 17.29
N ASP A 41 4.14 -14.90 17.16
CA ASP A 41 3.95 -16.18 16.47
C ASP A 41 3.95 -15.99 14.94
N GLU A 42 4.67 -16.90 14.27
CA GLU A 42 4.96 -17.02 12.82
C GLU A 42 4.21 -16.03 11.92
N ILE A 43 4.76 -14.83 11.80
CA ILE A 43 4.23 -13.81 10.90
C ILE A 43 4.66 -14.17 9.46
N PRO A 44 3.75 -14.19 8.47
CA PRO A 44 4.09 -14.49 7.09
C PRO A 44 5.23 -13.61 6.56
N GLY A 45 5.94 -14.12 5.55
CA GLY A 45 7.11 -13.45 4.98
C GLY A 45 6.83 -11.99 4.63
N ARG A 46 7.47 -11.09 5.39
CA ARG A 46 7.43 -9.63 5.17
C ARG A 46 8.70 -9.21 4.47
N PHE A 47 8.52 -8.42 3.43
CA PHE A 47 9.63 -7.90 2.67
C PHE A 47 9.51 -6.38 2.54
N TYR A 48 10.62 -5.70 2.71
CA TYR A 48 10.72 -4.26 2.48
C TYR A 48 11.63 -4.00 1.31
N CYS A 49 11.20 -3.08 0.45
CA CYS A 49 12.03 -2.50 -0.58
C CYS A 49 12.33 -1.06 -0.17
N SER A 50 13.61 -0.73 0.00
CA SER A 50 14.04 0.65 0.28
C SER A 50 14.32 1.41 -1.02
N ASN A 51 14.81 2.65 -0.89
CA ASN A 51 15.16 3.50 -2.03
C ASN A 51 16.18 2.90 -3.02
N ASP A 52 16.94 1.88 -2.62
CA ASP A 52 17.93 1.23 -3.49
C ASP A 52 17.35 0.11 -4.37
N GLY A 53 16.03 -0.10 -4.31
CA GLY A 53 15.33 -1.11 -5.10
C GLY A 53 15.58 -2.55 -4.65
N LYS A 54 16.31 -2.77 -3.55
CA LYS A 54 16.59 -4.11 -3.04
C LYS A 54 15.49 -4.56 -2.08
N ILE A 55 14.90 -5.69 -2.41
CA ILE A 55 13.93 -6.40 -1.57
C ILE A 55 14.69 -7.15 -0.47
N ARG A 56 14.33 -6.90 0.79
CA ARG A 56 14.94 -7.49 1.98
C ARG A 56 13.86 -8.12 2.84
N SER A 57 14.16 -9.27 3.45
CA SER A 57 13.32 -9.81 4.51
C SER A 57 13.34 -8.86 5.71
N LEU A 58 12.17 -8.53 6.24
CA LEU A 58 12.03 -7.68 7.42
C LEU A 58 12.25 -8.51 8.68
N VAL A 59 13.41 -8.33 9.31
CA VAL A 59 13.76 -8.92 10.61
C VAL A 59 13.49 -7.93 11.75
N ASP A 60 13.72 -6.63 11.50
CA ASP A 60 13.40 -5.54 12.42
C ASP A 60 12.13 -4.82 11.94
N LEU A 61 11.08 -4.91 12.75
CA LEU A 61 9.77 -4.36 12.43
C LEU A 61 9.72 -2.84 12.63
N THR A 62 10.59 -2.29 13.48
CA THR A 62 10.63 -0.84 13.72
C THR A 62 11.11 -0.04 12.50
N ALA A 63 11.72 -0.71 11.51
CA ALA A 63 12.25 -0.10 10.30
C ALA A 63 11.23 0.09 9.16
N MET A 64 9.95 -0.23 9.37
CA MET A 64 8.94 -0.22 8.30
C MET A 64 8.34 1.17 8.03
N TYR A 65 8.18 1.97 9.08
CA TYR A 65 7.62 3.32 9.00
C TYR A 65 8.58 4.34 9.63
N PRO A 66 8.70 5.54 9.06
CA PRO A 66 8.05 6.00 7.82
C PRO A 66 8.56 5.25 6.58
N ILE A 67 7.68 5.02 5.61
CA ILE A 67 8.05 4.39 4.33
C ILE A 67 8.99 5.33 3.56
N ASP A 68 10.09 4.79 3.05
CA ASP A 68 11.03 5.57 2.23
C ASP A 68 10.35 6.21 1.01
N GLU A 69 10.95 7.30 0.49
CA GLU A 69 10.44 8.06 -0.66
C GLU A 69 10.13 7.20 -1.90
N TYR A 70 10.91 6.16 -2.20
CA TYR A 70 10.57 5.18 -3.24
C TYR A 70 10.35 3.78 -2.67
N GLY A 71 10.23 3.68 -1.35
CA GLY A 71 10.07 2.43 -0.64
C GLY A 71 8.67 1.83 -0.78
N ALA A 72 8.59 0.55 -0.46
CA ALA A 72 7.36 -0.21 -0.44
C ALA A 72 7.47 -1.38 0.53
N ILE A 73 6.36 -1.73 1.17
CA ILE A 73 6.28 -2.89 2.04
C ILE A 73 5.40 -3.95 1.36
N TYR A 74 5.93 -5.16 1.25
CA TYR A 74 5.22 -6.33 0.78
C TYR A 74 4.85 -7.24 1.95
N THR A 75 3.57 -7.59 2.02
CA THR A 75 3.01 -8.52 3.00
C THR A 75 2.33 -9.67 2.28
N SER A 76 2.65 -10.90 2.68
CA SER A 76 2.05 -12.10 2.12
C SER A 76 1.03 -12.76 3.05
N GLY A 77 0.10 -13.54 2.49
CA GLY A 77 -0.75 -14.43 3.27
C GLY A 77 -1.80 -13.74 4.15
N LEU A 78 -2.27 -12.56 3.76
CA LEU A 78 -3.33 -11.86 4.46
C LEU A 78 -4.67 -12.58 4.31
N THR A 79 -5.49 -12.44 5.35
CA THR A 79 -6.87 -12.93 5.39
C THR A 79 -7.83 -11.75 5.49
N PHE A 80 -8.72 -11.62 4.51
CA PHE A 80 -9.85 -10.69 4.55
C PHE A 80 -11.09 -11.42 5.05
N PHE A 81 -11.59 -11.02 6.21
CA PHE A 81 -12.67 -11.71 6.91
C PHE A 81 -13.90 -10.82 7.19
N ARG A 82 -13.91 -9.57 6.70
CA ARG A 82 -15.08 -8.68 6.76
C ARG A 82 -15.45 -8.09 5.40
N ASN A 83 -16.75 -7.90 5.22
CA ASN A 83 -17.33 -7.22 4.06
C ASN A 83 -16.97 -5.71 4.05
N SER A 84 -17.31 -5.06 2.95
CA SER A 84 -17.05 -3.63 2.72
C SER A 84 -17.82 -2.73 3.69
N GLU A 85 -17.44 -1.44 3.69
CA GLU A 85 -18.01 -0.43 4.59
C GLU A 85 -19.53 -0.25 4.40
N ASP A 86 -20.01 -0.33 3.15
CA ASP A 86 -21.44 -0.25 2.82
C ASP A 86 -22.26 -1.42 3.39
N LYS A 87 -21.60 -2.51 3.80
CA LYS A 87 -22.19 -3.66 4.51
C LYS A 87 -21.94 -3.61 6.02
N GLY A 88 -21.42 -2.49 6.53
CA GLY A 88 -21.16 -2.31 7.96
C GLY A 88 -20.01 -3.17 8.49
N TYR A 89 -19.10 -3.64 7.63
CA TYR A 89 -17.98 -4.50 8.02
C TYR A 89 -18.40 -5.83 8.71
N GLU A 90 -19.58 -6.36 8.34
CA GLU A 90 -20.02 -7.68 8.79
C GLU A 90 -18.99 -8.78 8.45
N TYR A 91 -18.95 -9.85 9.24
CA TYR A 91 -18.08 -10.98 8.96
C TYR A 91 -18.49 -11.69 7.67
N MET A 92 -17.50 -12.11 6.88
CA MET A 92 -17.73 -12.88 5.67
C MET A 92 -18.02 -14.34 6.02
N GLU A 93 -19.01 -14.96 5.36
CA GLU A 93 -19.24 -16.41 5.49
C GLU A 93 -18.03 -17.23 5.00
N LYS A 94 -17.33 -16.72 3.98
CA LYS A 94 -16.12 -17.30 3.42
C LYS A 94 -15.03 -16.23 3.30
N PRO A 95 -14.07 -16.19 4.24
CA PRO A 95 -12.93 -15.28 4.16
C PRO A 95 -12.11 -15.48 2.87
N LEU A 96 -11.45 -14.41 2.43
CA LEU A 96 -10.46 -14.46 1.36
C LEU A 96 -9.08 -14.64 2.00
N GLU A 97 -8.51 -15.82 1.85
CA GLU A 97 -7.19 -16.17 2.37
C GLU A 97 -6.12 -16.08 1.27
N GLY A 98 -4.85 -16.00 1.67
CA GLY A 98 -3.73 -16.00 0.73
C GLY A 98 -3.62 -14.71 -0.10
N VAL A 99 -4.20 -13.60 0.39
CA VAL A 99 -4.11 -12.31 -0.29
C VAL A 99 -2.74 -11.68 0.00
N HIS A 100 -2.11 -11.12 -1.02
CA HIS A 100 -0.84 -10.39 -0.88
C HIS A 100 -1.08 -8.89 -1.04
N ALA A 101 -0.38 -8.07 -0.27
CA ALA A 101 -0.54 -6.62 -0.30
C ALA A 101 0.78 -5.88 -0.45
N LEU A 102 0.73 -4.77 -1.20
CA LEU A 102 1.81 -3.81 -1.39
C LEU A 102 1.39 -2.45 -0.82
N ALA A 103 2.06 -2.02 0.24
CA ALA A 103 1.92 -0.70 0.80
C ALA A 103 2.94 0.25 0.16
N VAL A 104 2.42 1.22 -0.60
CA VAL A 104 3.19 2.28 -1.28
C VAL A 104 2.54 3.62 -1.02
N ALA A 105 3.34 4.59 -0.58
CA ALA A 105 2.86 5.93 -0.26
C ALA A 105 2.92 6.87 -1.46
N ALA A 106 1.75 7.40 -1.84
CA ALA A 106 1.65 8.45 -2.86
C ALA A 106 2.03 9.83 -2.29
N TYR A 107 2.26 10.81 -3.16
CA TYR A 107 2.52 12.18 -2.71
C TYR A 107 1.26 12.84 -2.16
N ARG A 108 1.36 13.49 -1.00
CA ARG A 108 0.27 14.27 -0.42
C ARG A 108 0.29 15.70 -0.94
N ASN A 109 -0.79 16.15 -1.56
CA ASN A 109 -0.94 17.50 -2.12
C ASN A 109 0.25 17.93 -2.99
N PRO A 110 0.64 17.13 -4.01
CA PRO A 110 1.82 17.45 -4.83
C PRO A 110 1.63 18.75 -5.62
N LYS A 111 2.74 19.42 -5.93
CA LYS A 111 2.71 20.58 -6.83
C LYS A 111 2.26 20.14 -8.24
N LEU A 112 1.25 20.81 -8.75
CA LEU A 112 0.69 20.58 -10.09
C LEU A 112 1.16 21.63 -11.10
N ASP A 113 1.15 21.23 -12.37
CA ASP A 113 1.23 22.09 -13.55
C ASP A 113 -0.06 21.89 -14.36
N GLY A 114 -1.00 22.82 -14.20
CA GLY A 114 -2.39 22.60 -14.62
C GLY A 114 -3.00 21.36 -13.91
N ASN A 115 -3.51 20.42 -14.70
CA ASN A 115 -4.08 19.15 -14.22
C ASN A 115 -3.05 18.00 -14.18
N LEU A 116 -1.76 18.31 -14.31
CA LEU A 116 -0.69 17.31 -14.28
C LEU A 116 0.16 17.48 -13.03
N LEU A 117 0.83 16.40 -12.64
CA LEU A 117 1.88 16.48 -11.63
C LEU A 117 3.03 17.28 -12.24
N SER A 118 3.59 18.23 -11.49
CA SER A 118 4.81 18.92 -11.94
C SER A 118 5.94 17.91 -12.18
N PRO A 119 6.94 18.21 -13.03
CA PRO A 119 7.93 17.23 -13.48
C PRO A 119 8.60 16.43 -12.37
N LYS A 120 8.96 17.08 -11.25
CA LYS A 120 9.54 16.41 -10.07
C LYS A 120 8.63 15.30 -9.52
N TYR A 121 7.36 15.61 -9.32
CA TYR A 121 6.39 14.67 -8.74
C TYR A 121 5.96 13.61 -9.76
N ALA A 122 5.91 13.94 -11.05
CA ALA A 122 5.64 12.96 -12.11
C ALA A 122 6.75 11.89 -12.17
N VAL A 123 8.02 12.31 -12.17
CA VAL A 123 9.18 11.38 -12.13
C VAL A 123 9.16 10.53 -10.86
N GLY A 124 8.92 11.16 -9.71
CA GLY A 124 8.88 10.42 -8.45
C GLY A 124 7.72 9.44 -8.35
N MET A 125 6.54 9.81 -8.86
CA MET A 125 5.37 8.93 -8.90
C MET A 125 5.62 7.76 -9.84
N ARG A 126 6.24 8.01 -11.00
CA ARG A 126 6.64 6.96 -11.93
C ARG A 126 7.59 5.95 -11.26
N LYS A 127 8.60 6.41 -10.51
CA LYS A 127 9.51 5.53 -9.75
C LYS A 127 8.79 4.70 -8.68
N LYS A 128 7.84 5.30 -7.95
CA LYS A 128 6.99 4.57 -6.98
C LYS A 128 6.19 3.46 -7.66
N ILE A 129 5.66 3.73 -8.86
CA ILE A 129 4.93 2.74 -9.67
C ILE A 129 5.86 1.63 -10.19
N GLU A 130 7.05 1.99 -10.70
CA GLU A 130 8.08 1.03 -11.14
C GLU A 130 8.46 0.07 -10.01
N ASN A 131 8.71 0.59 -8.81
CA ASN A 131 9.05 -0.25 -7.66
C ASN A 131 7.88 -1.15 -7.25
N LEU A 132 6.65 -0.62 -7.22
CA LEU A 132 5.44 -1.42 -6.96
C LEU A 132 5.37 -2.63 -7.91
N LEU A 133 5.50 -2.40 -9.21
CA LEU A 133 5.40 -3.45 -10.22
C LEU A 133 6.61 -4.41 -10.20
N SER A 134 7.80 -3.89 -9.92
CA SER A 134 9.02 -4.70 -9.79
C SER A 134 8.94 -5.69 -8.62
N ILE A 135 8.37 -5.26 -7.50
CA ILE A 135 8.18 -6.13 -6.34
C ILE A 135 7.13 -7.21 -6.65
N ALA A 136 6.02 -6.84 -7.29
CA ALA A 136 5.03 -7.81 -7.71
C ALA A 136 5.61 -8.86 -8.66
N HIS A 137 6.41 -8.43 -9.64
CA HIS A 137 7.12 -9.30 -10.56
C HIS A 137 8.14 -10.21 -9.85
N TYR A 138 8.93 -9.68 -8.92
CA TYR A 138 9.89 -10.45 -8.13
C TYR A 138 9.23 -11.59 -7.34
N HIS A 139 8.08 -11.32 -6.73
CA HIS A 139 7.28 -12.32 -6.03
C HIS A 139 6.42 -13.20 -6.96
N LYS A 140 6.55 -13.04 -8.29
CA LYS A 140 5.88 -13.82 -9.33
C LYS A 140 4.35 -13.75 -9.31
N HIS A 141 3.81 -12.60 -8.92
CA HIS A 141 2.37 -12.34 -9.05
C HIS A 141 1.99 -12.17 -10.53
N ASP A 142 0.92 -12.85 -10.95
CA ASP A 142 0.36 -12.78 -12.29
C ASP A 142 -0.90 -11.91 -12.38
N CYS A 143 -1.52 -11.61 -11.24
CA CYS A 143 -2.70 -10.75 -11.11
C CYS A 143 -2.44 -9.62 -10.11
N LEU A 144 -2.70 -8.38 -10.52
CA LEU A 144 -2.61 -7.20 -9.67
C LEU A 144 -3.93 -6.44 -9.65
N ILE A 145 -4.42 -6.14 -8.44
CA ILE A 145 -5.50 -5.20 -8.21
C ILE A 145 -4.87 -3.84 -7.87
N LEU A 146 -4.84 -2.95 -8.85
CA LEU A 146 -4.25 -1.61 -8.70
C LEU A 146 -5.25 -0.61 -8.10
N SER A 147 -4.76 0.59 -7.78
CA SER A 147 -5.56 1.66 -7.16
C SER A 147 -5.45 2.97 -7.94
N ALA A 148 -6.42 3.86 -7.78
CA ALA A 148 -6.27 5.28 -8.11
C ALA A 148 -5.28 5.94 -7.13
N LEU A 149 -4.00 5.59 -7.25
CA LEU A 149 -2.95 5.81 -6.25
C LEU A 149 -2.84 7.31 -5.91
N GLY A 150 -3.19 7.67 -4.67
CA GLY A 150 -3.14 9.04 -4.17
C GLY A 150 -4.18 10.01 -4.74
N CYS A 151 -5.15 9.52 -5.50
CA CYS A 151 -6.11 10.37 -6.22
C CYS A 151 -7.28 10.87 -5.36
N GLY A 152 -7.47 10.31 -4.16
CA GLY A 152 -8.46 10.76 -3.18
C GLY A 152 -7.90 11.86 -2.27
N ALA A 153 -7.82 11.58 -0.97
CA ALA A 153 -7.37 12.52 0.06
C ALA A 153 -6.01 13.19 -0.20
N PHE A 154 -5.16 12.59 -1.04
CA PHE A 154 -3.82 13.08 -1.37
C PHE A 154 -3.78 13.99 -2.61
N ARG A 155 -4.91 14.17 -3.30
CA ARG A 155 -5.10 15.14 -4.39
C ARG A 155 -4.13 14.99 -5.58
N ASN A 156 -3.78 13.76 -5.94
CA ASN A 156 -3.08 13.49 -7.21
C ASN A 156 -4.10 13.51 -8.37
N PRO A 157 -3.73 14.04 -9.55
CA PRO A 157 -4.61 14.06 -10.72
C PRO A 157 -4.84 12.65 -11.30
N PRO A 158 -6.09 12.12 -11.29
CA PRO A 158 -6.36 10.72 -11.68
C PRO A 158 -5.89 10.36 -13.09
N ASP A 159 -6.22 11.18 -14.08
CA ASP A 159 -5.88 10.91 -15.48
C ASP A 159 -4.37 10.84 -15.70
N HIS A 160 -3.60 11.68 -15.00
CA HIS A 160 -2.15 11.67 -15.13
C HIS A 160 -1.55 10.48 -14.39
N VAL A 161 -2.04 10.12 -13.20
CA VAL A 161 -1.59 8.93 -12.49
C VAL A 161 -1.87 7.67 -13.32
N ALA A 162 -3.03 7.57 -13.96
CA ALA A 162 -3.36 6.46 -14.86
C ALA A 162 -2.40 6.39 -16.06
N LYS A 163 -2.05 7.53 -16.67
CA LYS A 163 -1.04 7.60 -17.75
C LYS A 163 0.35 7.16 -17.26
N LEU A 164 0.74 7.52 -16.04
CA LEU A 164 2.01 7.08 -15.46
C LEU A 164 2.03 5.55 -15.26
N PHE A 165 0.96 4.95 -14.72
CA PHE A 165 0.82 3.49 -14.67
C PHE A 165 0.97 2.85 -16.04
N ARG A 166 0.22 3.35 -17.02
CA ARG A 166 0.28 2.87 -18.41
C ARG A 166 1.71 2.88 -18.96
N SER A 167 2.45 3.98 -18.76
CA SER A 167 3.84 4.12 -19.25
C SER A 167 4.90 3.24 -18.56
N VAL A 168 4.54 2.51 -17.52
CA VAL A 168 5.41 1.52 -16.88
C VAL A 168 5.00 0.09 -17.26
N ILE A 169 3.72 -0.11 -17.59
CA ILE A 169 3.16 -1.40 -17.99
C ILE A 169 3.41 -1.69 -19.47
N GLU A 170 3.30 -0.67 -20.33
CA GLU A 170 3.60 -0.72 -21.77
C GLU A 170 5.09 -0.49 -22.04
#